data_AF-A0A420M4D3-F1
#
_entry.id   AF-A0A420M4D3-F1
#
_cell.length_a   1.000
_cell.length_b   1.000
_cell.length_c   1.000
_cell.angle_alpha   90.00
_cell.angle_beta   90.00
_cell.angle_gamma   90.00
#
_symmetry.space_group_name_H-M   'P 1'
#
loop_
_entity.id
_entity.type
_entity.pdbx_description
1 polymer ?
#
loop_
_entity_poly.entity_id
_entity_poly.type
_entity_poly.pdbx_seq_one_letter_code
_entity_poly.pdbx_strand_id
1 'polypeptide(L)'
;MKFTTLCAYALAFFSTGVHSYPVTSDNLNCRSGPGTAFAIKKSYKKGQDVTITCQTQGDNVEGNSIWDKTSDGCYVADKYVKTGKDGYVKGKCTNVPKPPKNKKIPGPRVNDYPYKNSCGPADKWLYFKCQCTSFVAWRVNERLGIKFHNKYKGKAWGNGNQWDEAA
;
A
#
# COMPACT_ATOMS: atom_id res chain seq x y z
N MET A 1 19.41 5.09 71.49
CA MET A 1 19.38 4.15 70.35
C MET A 1 18.43 4.72 69.32
N LYS A 2 18.93 5.10 68.14
CA LYS A 2 18.15 5.78 67.09
C LYS A 2 17.64 4.72 66.10
N PHE A 3 16.32 4.59 65.98
CA PHE A 3 15.68 3.72 64.99
C PHE A 3 15.64 4.44 63.64
N THR A 4 16.39 3.94 62.67
CA THR A 4 16.33 4.39 61.27
C THR A 4 15.24 3.64 60.53
N THR A 5 14.17 4.34 60.17
CA THR A 5 13.06 3.87 59.35
C THR A 5 13.50 3.76 57.88
N LEU A 6 13.42 2.57 57.30
CA LEU A 6 13.59 2.31 55.87
C LEU A 6 12.24 2.52 55.16
N CYS A 7 12.09 3.58 54.37
CA CYS A 7 10.98 3.74 53.44
C CYS A 7 11.23 2.86 52.20
N ALA A 8 10.42 1.82 52.02
CA ALA A 8 10.38 1.05 50.78
C ALA A 8 9.64 1.85 49.70
N TYR A 9 10.36 2.28 48.65
CA TYR A 9 9.76 2.88 47.46
C TYR A 9 9.15 1.77 46.59
N ALA A 10 7.83 1.66 46.57
CA ALA A 10 7.12 0.84 45.61
C ALA A 10 7.12 1.54 44.24
N LEU A 11 7.83 0.99 43.26
CA LEU A 11 7.74 1.40 41.87
C LEU A 11 6.38 0.95 41.31
N ALA A 12 5.47 1.89 41.09
CA ALA A 12 4.23 1.64 40.39
C ALA A 12 4.52 1.43 38.89
N PHE A 13 4.35 0.20 38.41
CA PHE A 13 4.39 -0.11 36.98
C PHE A 13 3.09 0.36 36.34
N PHE A 14 3.12 1.47 35.60
CA PHE A 14 1.99 1.88 34.77
C PHE A 14 1.87 0.94 33.58
N SER A 15 0.91 0.01 33.64
CA SER A 15 0.55 -0.83 32.48
C SER A 15 -0.13 0.05 31.44
N THR A 16 0.61 0.50 30.43
CA THR A 16 -0.02 1.10 29.25
C THR A 16 -0.76 -0.02 28.52
N GLY A 17 -2.08 -0.05 28.67
CA GLY A 17 -2.94 -1.03 28.00
C GLY A 17 -2.60 -1.10 26.51
N VAL A 18 -2.02 -2.22 26.09
CA VAL A 18 -1.78 -2.52 24.68
C VAL A 18 -3.13 -2.90 24.09
N HIS A 19 -3.84 -1.92 23.53
CA HIS A 19 -5.04 -2.19 22.76
C HIS A 19 -4.64 -2.84 21.43
N SER A 20 -5.02 -4.11 21.28
CA SER A 20 -5.04 -4.81 20.00
C SER A 20 -6.39 -4.61 19.31
N TYR A 21 -6.37 -4.66 17.99
CA TYR A 21 -7.53 -4.53 17.14
C TYR A 21 -7.55 -5.69 16.14
N PRO A 22 -8.69 -6.38 15.96
CA PRO A 22 -8.75 -7.53 15.07
C PRO A 22 -8.82 -7.09 13.61
N VAL A 23 -8.14 -7.83 12.74
CA VAL A 23 -8.18 -7.66 11.28
C VAL A 23 -9.49 -8.20 10.71
N THR A 24 -10.10 -7.47 9.78
CA THR A 24 -11.39 -7.83 9.17
C THR A 24 -11.27 -8.49 7.80
N SER A 25 -10.16 -8.28 7.09
CA SER A 25 -9.87 -8.85 5.77
C SER A 25 -9.23 -10.24 5.87
N ASP A 26 -9.47 -11.12 4.89
CA ASP A 26 -8.90 -12.47 4.83
C ASP A 26 -7.37 -12.48 4.78
N ASN A 27 -6.79 -11.50 4.08
CA ASN A 27 -5.34 -11.31 4.00
C ASN A 27 -4.98 -9.82 3.93
N LEU A 28 -4.58 -9.26 5.07
CA LEU A 28 -4.18 -7.86 5.19
C LEU A 28 -2.66 -7.70 5.05
N ASN A 29 -2.24 -7.03 3.99
CA ASN A 29 -0.82 -6.76 3.74
C ASN A 29 -0.29 -5.65 4.65
N CYS A 30 0.76 -5.97 5.42
CA CYS A 30 1.52 -5.00 6.19
C CYS A 30 2.74 -4.54 5.39
N ARG A 31 2.78 -3.25 5.08
CA ARG A 31 3.70 -2.65 4.11
C ARG A 31 4.80 -1.83 4.77
N SER A 32 5.85 -1.54 4.01
CA SER A 32 6.98 -0.75 4.51
C SER A 32 6.68 0.74 4.70
N GLY A 33 5.51 1.22 4.28
CA GLY A 33 5.03 2.59 4.45
C GLY A 33 3.52 2.68 4.17
N PRO A 34 2.89 3.85 4.39
CA PRO A 34 1.44 4.02 4.34
C PRO A 34 0.93 4.17 2.89
N GLY A 35 0.97 3.10 2.13
CA GLY A 35 0.49 3.09 0.74
C GLY A 35 0.66 1.75 0.05
N THR A 36 -0.10 1.52 -1.00
CA THR A 36 -0.12 0.25 -1.76
C THR A 36 1.11 0.08 -2.64
N ALA A 37 1.82 1.18 -2.95
CA ALA A 37 3.09 1.16 -3.68
C ALA A 37 4.29 0.70 -2.83
N PHE A 38 4.15 0.65 -1.50
CA PHE A 38 5.21 0.18 -0.61
C PHE A 38 5.30 -1.34 -0.60
N ALA A 39 6.52 -1.87 -0.43
CA ALA A 39 6.79 -3.30 -0.38
C ALA A 39 6.03 -3.95 0.78
N ILE A 40 5.49 -5.15 0.54
CA ILE A 40 4.85 -5.98 1.58
C ILE A 40 5.95 -6.60 2.44
N LYS A 41 5.88 -6.37 3.75
CA LYS A 41 6.81 -6.95 4.74
C LYS A 41 6.28 -8.25 5.33
N LYS A 42 4.97 -8.30 5.58
CA LYS A 42 4.24 -9.45 6.11
C LYS A 42 2.75 -9.31 5.80
N SER A 43 1.96 -10.31 6.15
CA SER A 43 0.50 -10.21 6.10
C SER A 43 -0.13 -10.75 7.37
N TYR A 44 -1.33 -10.27 7.68
CA TYR A 44 -2.16 -10.70 8.80
C TYR A 44 -3.41 -11.40 8.28
N LYS A 45 -3.82 -12.46 8.96
CA LYS A 45 -5.08 -13.16 8.65
C LYS A 45 -6.26 -12.48 9.33
N LYS A 46 -7.46 -12.74 8.82
CA LYS A 46 -8.71 -12.32 9.47
C LYS A 46 -8.77 -12.79 10.93
N GLY A 47 -9.23 -11.91 11.81
CA GLY A 47 -9.32 -12.13 13.25
C GLY A 47 -7.98 -12.05 13.98
N GLN A 48 -6.86 -11.92 13.27
CA GLN A 48 -5.58 -11.69 13.92
C GLN A 48 -5.54 -10.28 14.51
N ASP A 49 -5.06 -10.20 15.74
CA ASP A 49 -4.93 -8.95 16.47
C ASP A 49 -3.67 -8.18 16.07
N VAL A 50 -3.84 -6.88 15.78
CA VAL A 50 -2.75 -5.95 15.51
C VAL A 50 -2.72 -4.84 16.56
N THR A 51 -1.53 -4.53 17.07
CA THR A 51 -1.33 -3.40 17.97
C THR A 51 -0.94 -2.17 17.18
N ILE A 52 -1.70 -1.08 17.31
CA ILE A 52 -1.43 0.20 16.63
C ILE A 52 -0.52 1.07 17.51
N THR A 53 0.62 1.47 16.97
CA THR A 53 1.61 2.34 17.62
C THR A 53 1.39 3.82 17.33
N CYS A 54 1.06 4.16 16.07
CA CYS A 54 0.71 5.49 15.62
C CYS A 54 -0.08 5.40 14.30
N GLN A 55 -0.72 6.50 13.89
CA GLN A 55 -1.47 6.58 12.63
C GLN A 55 -0.97 7.70 11.72
N THR A 56 -1.20 7.54 10.42
CA THR A 56 -0.81 8.54 9.42
C THR A 56 -1.79 8.55 8.26
N GLN A 57 -1.76 9.62 7.46
CA GLN A 57 -2.38 9.60 6.14
C GLN A 57 -1.49 8.85 5.15
N GLY A 58 -2.12 8.22 4.16
CA GLY A 58 -1.49 7.48 3.08
C GLY A 58 -2.40 7.36 1.86
N ASP A 59 -2.16 6.35 1.03
CA ASP A 59 -3.03 6.06 -0.12
C ASP A 59 -4.47 5.81 0.32
N ASN A 60 -5.44 6.23 -0.50
CA ASN A 60 -6.85 5.94 -0.25
C ASN A 60 -7.15 4.47 -0.57
N VAL A 61 -7.72 3.77 0.39
CA VAL A 61 -8.18 2.39 0.28
C VAL A 61 -9.67 2.38 0.61
N GLU A 62 -10.51 2.15 -0.40
CA GLU A 62 -11.98 2.10 -0.27
C GLU A 62 -12.57 3.31 0.49
N GLY A 63 -12.10 4.52 0.17
CA GLY A 63 -12.59 5.75 0.80
C GLY A 63 -11.90 6.12 2.12
N ASN A 64 -11.04 5.27 2.68
CA ASN A 64 -10.27 5.54 3.90
C ASN A 64 -8.78 5.75 3.57
N SER A 65 -8.22 6.90 3.98
CA SER A 65 -6.81 7.25 3.77
C SER A 65 -5.95 7.13 5.03
N ILE A 66 -6.47 6.51 6.09
CA ILE A 66 -5.79 6.29 7.36
C ILE A 66 -5.00 4.99 7.28
N TRP A 67 -3.76 5.05 7.75
CA TRP A 67 -2.86 3.91 7.83
C TRP A 67 -2.34 3.76 9.25
N ASP A 68 -2.35 2.52 9.74
CA ASP A 68 -1.93 2.15 11.08
C ASP A 68 -0.51 1.60 11.05
N LYS A 69 0.39 2.20 11.83
CA LYS A 69 1.69 1.60 12.08
C LYS A 69 1.56 0.55 13.17
N THR A 70 1.80 -0.71 12.84
CA THR A 70 1.71 -1.81 13.80
C THR A 70 2.98 -1.91 14.67
N SER A 71 2.90 -2.66 15.76
CA SER A 71 4.06 -3.02 16.60
C SER A 71 5.12 -3.82 15.84
N ASP A 72 4.76 -4.47 14.72
CA ASP A 72 5.69 -5.14 13.81
C ASP A 72 6.50 -4.17 12.92
N GLY A 73 6.33 -2.85 13.09
CA GLY A 73 7.10 -1.84 12.36
C GLY A 73 6.74 -1.73 10.86
N CYS A 74 5.50 -2.06 10.52
CA CYS A 74 4.93 -1.96 9.19
C CYS A 74 3.56 -1.27 9.23
N TYR A 75 2.99 -0.96 8.07
CA TYR A 75 1.79 -0.15 7.93
C TYR A 75 0.66 -0.96 7.28
N VAL A 76 -0.54 -0.90 7.86
CA VAL A 76 -1.77 -1.50 7.29
C VAL A 76 -2.81 -0.42 7.04
N ALA A 77 -3.74 -0.65 6.11
CA ALA A 77 -4.87 0.24 5.90
C ALA A 77 -5.88 0.08 7.04
N ASP A 78 -6.24 1.19 7.68
CA ASP A 78 -7.16 1.24 8.83
C ASP A 78 -8.55 0.70 8.47
N LYS A 79 -8.95 0.82 7.19
CA LYS A 79 -10.16 0.20 6.62
C LYS A 79 -10.35 -1.27 6.99
N TYR A 80 -9.26 -2.03 7.15
CA TYR A 80 -9.29 -3.46 7.44
C TYR A 80 -8.94 -3.82 8.89
N VAL A 81 -8.89 -2.82 9.78
CA VAL A 81 -8.63 -2.99 11.21
C VAL A 81 -9.87 -2.52 11.97
N LYS A 82 -10.44 -3.37 12.83
CA LYS A 82 -11.65 -3.02 13.58
C LYS A 82 -11.31 -2.14 14.77
N THR A 83 -11.10 -0.86 14.51
CA THR A 83 -10.75 0.14 15.53
C THR A 83 -11.95 0.74 16.26
N GLY A 84 -13.16 0.55 15.71
CA GLY A 84 -14.42 0.98 16.30
C GLY A 84 -14.77 2.46 16.05
N LYS A 85 -13.98 3.18 15.24
CA LYS A 85 -14.27 4.57 14.82
C LYS A 85 -13.63 4.90 13.48
N ASP A 86 -14.25 5.80 12.72
CA ASP A 86 -13.81 6.20 11.37
C ASP A 86 -12.66 7.25 11.39
N GLY A 87 -11.82 7.24 12.42
CA GLY A 87 -10.81 8.26 12.66
C GLY A 87 -9.68 7.80 13.57
N TYR A 88 -8.75 8.71 13.89
CA TYR A 88 -7.54 8.33 14.62
C TYR A 88 -7.80 7.84 16.05
N VAL A 89 -7.40 6.60 16.32
CA VAL A 89 -7.38 5.91 17.62
C VAL A 89 -6.08 6.14 18.38
N LYS A 90 -5.00 6.50 17.68
CA LYS A 90 -3.69 6.82 18.24
C LYS A 90 -3.15 8.14 17.67
N GLY A 91 -2.10 8.66 18.31
CA GLY A 91 -1.41 9.86 17.85
C GLY A 91 -0.78 9.69 16.46
N LYS A 92 -0.46 10.83 15.82
CA LYS A 92 0.16 10.84 14.49
C LYS A 92 1.58 10.28 14.52
N CYS A 93 1.96 9.54 13.48
CA CYS A 93 3.34 9.10 13.28
C CYS A 93 4.26 10.30 12.96
N THR A 94 5.44 10.34 13.57
CA THR A 94 6.43 11.42 13.37
C THR A 94 7.37 11.14 12.18
N ASN A 95 7.81 9.90 12.02
CA ASN A 95 8.75 9.48 10.96
C ASN A 95 8.05 8.54 9.97
N VAL A 96 7.32 9.13 9.03
CA VAL A 96 6.55 8.38 8.03
C VAL A 96 7.43 8.14 6.79
N PRO A 97 7.62 6.88 6.35
CA PRO A 97 8.33 6.58 5.11
C PRO A 97 7.68 7.30 3.93
N LYS A 98 8.49 7.99 3.14
CA LYS A 98 8.03 8.58 1.88
C LYS A 98 7.83 7.45 0.86
N PRO A 99 6.81 7.53 0.00
CA PRO A 99 6.64 6.59 -1.10
C PRO A 99 7.97 6.41 -1.82
N PRO A 100 8.34 5.17 -2.21
CA PRO A 100 9.48 4.99 -3.10
C PRO A 100 9.23 5.91 -4.29
N LYS A 101 10.13 6.88 -4.50
CA LYS A 101 10.08 7.72 -5.70
C LYS A 101 10.09 6.73 -6.85
N ASN A 102 8.97 6.66 -7.59
CA ASN A 102 8.82 5.78 -8.75
C ASN A 102 10.15 5.72 -9.47
N LYS A 103 10.67 4.51 -9.74
CA LYS A 103 11.86 4.33 -10.60
C LYS A 103 11.69 5.31 -11.75
N LYS A 104 12.63 6.25 -11.89
CA LYS A 104 12.56 7.33 -12.88
C LYS A 104 12.19 6.68 -14.20
N ILE A 105 10.96 6.88 -14.70
CA ILE A 105 10.53 6.27 -15.96
C ILE A 105 11.56 6.70 -16.99
N PRO A 106 12.35 5.79 -17.58
CA PRO A 106 13.39 6.19 -18.50
C PRO A 106 12.79 6.94 -19.70
N GLY A 107 13.48 7.97 -20.16
CA GLY A 107 13.11 8.73 -21.34
C GLY A 107 12.19 9.94 -21.13
N PRO A 108 12.05 10.81 -22.15
CA PRO A 108 11.32 12.08 -22.07
C PRO A 108 9.79 11.91 -21.93
N ARG A 109 9.10 12.83 -21.26
CA ARG A 109 7.62 12.85 -21.18
C ARG A 109 7.03 13.63 -22.36
N VAL A 110 7.13 13.05 -23.56
CA VAL A 110 6.67 13.64 -24.83
C VAL A 110 5.75 12.65 -25.57
N ASN A 111 5.08 13.11 -26.63
CA ASN A 111 4.29 12.27 -27.53
C ASN A 111 5.16 11.61 -28.63
N ASP A 112 5.95 10.63 -28.20
CA ASP A 112 6.88 9.80 -28.99
C ASP A 112 6.27 8.43 -29.36
N TYR A 113 4.95 8.28 -29.24
CA TYR A 113 4.25 7.05 -29.59
C TYR A 113 4.34 6.77 -31.11
N PRO A 114 4.87 5.61 -31.54
CA PRO A 114 5.17 5.34 -32.94
C PRO A 114 3.94 5.25 -33.84
N TYR A 115 2.78 4.87 -33.30
CA TYR A 115 1.56 4.72 -34.09
C TYR A 115 0.64 5.94 -34.04
N LYS A 116 1.08 7.08 -33.51
CA LYS A 116 0.26 8.30 -33.35
C LYS A 116 -0.42 8.78 -34.63
N ASN A 117 0.18 8.52 -35.80
CA ASN A 117 -0.33 8.90 -37.12
C ASN A 117 -0.67 7.66 -37.99
N SER A 118 -0.72 6.46 -37.42
CA SER A 118 -0.94 5.20 -38.13
C SER A 118 -1.91 4.33 -37.33
N CYS A 119 -3.10 4.88 -37.09
CA CYS A 119 -4.19 4.15 -36.46
C CYS A 119 -4.65 3.00 -37.37
N GLY A 120 -5.14 1.92 -36.77
CA GLY A 120 -5.57 0.76 -37.54
C GLY A 120 -5.57 -0.53 -36.72
N PRO A 121 -5.20 -1.67 -37.32
CA PRO A 121 -5.30 -2.97 -36.68
C PRO A 121 -4.41 -3.08 -35.43
N ALA A 122 -4.55 -4.20 -34.72
CA ALA A 122 -3.78 -4.47 -33.51
C ALA A 122 -2.26 -4.32 -33.73
N ASP A 123 -1.58 -3.79 -32.73
CA ASP A 123 -0.13 -3.73 -32.62
C ASP A 123 0.48 -5.07 -32.18
N LYS A 124 1.80 -5.10 -32.00
CA LYS A 124 2.54 -6.29 -31.54
C LYS A 124 2.16 -6.76 -30.11
N TRP A 125 1.43 -5.95 -29.35
CA TRP A 125 0.95 -6.24 -28.00
C TRP A 125 -0.53 -6.62 -27.95
N LEU A 126 -1.15 -6.80 -29.12
CA LEU A 126 -2.56 -7.17 -29.31
C LEU A 126 -3.54 -6.09 -28.86
N TYR A 127 -3.15 -4.81 -28.98
CA TYR A 127 -4.02 -3.65 -28.77
C TYR A 127 -4.20 -2.88 -30.07
N PHE A 128 -5.40 -2.38 -30.35
CA PHE A 128 -5.63 -1.52 -31.52
C PHE A 128 -4.75 -0.27 -31.46
N LYS A 129 -4.05 0.03 -32.57
CA LYS A 129 -3.19 1.23 -32.67
C LYS A 129 -4.01 2.50 -32.41
N CYS A 130 -3.37 3.50 -31.79
CA CYS A 130 -3.99 4.74 -31.31
C CYS A 130 -4.93 4.61 -30.10
N GLN A 131 -5.22 3.40 -29.61
CA GLN A 131 -5.92 3.25 -28.34
C GLN A 131 -4.97 3.49 -27.15
N CYS A 132 -5.54 3.93 -26.03
CA CYS A 132 -4.78 4.22 -24.81
C CYS A 132 -3.96 3.01 -24.33
N THR A 133 -4.50 1.79 -24.47
CA THR A 133 -3.85 0.53 -24.09
C THR A 133 -2.65 0.20 -24.95
N SER A 134 -2.68 0.54 -26.25
CA SER A 134 -1.53 0.40 -27.14
C SER A 134 -0.38 1.35 -26.75
N PHE A 135 -0.69 2.60 -26.41
CA PHE A 135 0.30 3.56 -25.90
C PHE A 135 0.95 3.08 -24.60
N VAL A 136 0.13 2.61 -23.65
CA VAL A 136 0.61 2.08 -22.36
C VAL A 136 1.50 0.87 -22.59
N ALA A 137 1.08 -0.06 -23.44
CA ALA A 137 1.88 -1.24 -23.76
C ALA A 137 3.24 -0.87 -24.36
N TRP A 138 3.27 0.03 -25.33
CA TRP A 138 4.51 0.55 -25.89
C TRP A 138 5.41 1.17 -24.82
N ARG A 139 4.88 2.10 -24.01
CA ARG A 139 5.63 2.76 -22.93
C ARG A 139 6.24 1.78 -21.95
N VAL A 140 5.44 0.83 -21.46
CA VAL A 140 5.82 -0.14 -20.44
C VAL A 140 6.90 -1.09 -20.95
N ASN A 141 6.74 -1.60 -22.17
CA ASN A 141 7.72 -2.51 -22.75
C ASN A 141 9.03 -1.79 -23.06
N GLU A 142 8.98 -0.64 -23.72
CA GLU A 142 10.18 0.04 -24.22
C GLU A 142 10.98 0.75 -23.12
N ARG A 143 10.32 1.21 -22.04
CA ARG A 143 11.01 1.98 -20.97
C ARG A 143 11.19 1.23 -19.67
N LEU A 144 10.32 0.27 -19.38
CA LEU A 144 10.40 -0.49 -18.13
C LEU A 144 10.90 -1.93 -18.35
N GLY A 145 11.03 -2.38 -19.61
CA GLY A 145 11.45 -3.75 -19.93
C GLY A 145 10.44 -4.81 -19.48
N ILE A 146 9.19 -4.42 -19.22
CA ILE A 146 8.14 -5.32 -18.78
C ILE A 146 7.41 -5.81 -20.03
N LYS A 147 7.34 -7.14 -20.23
CA LYS A 147 6.67 -7.79 -21.35
C LYS A 147 5.14 -7.72 -21.24
N PHE A 148 4.58 -6.52 -21.24
CA PHE A 148 3.14 -6.27 -21.10
C PHE A 148 2.42 -6.41 -22.45
N HIS A 149 1.31 -7.14 -22.48
CA HIS A 149 0.46 -7.36 -23.66
C HIS A 149 -0.98 -7.66 -23.23
N ASN A 150 -1.93 -7.73 -24.17
CA ASN A 150 -3.35 -7.97 -23.87
C ASN A 150 -3.66 -9.29 -23.15
N LYS A 151 -2.67 -10.19 -23.01
CA LYS A 151 -2.79 -11.47 -22.28
C LYS A 151 -1.81 -11.56 -21.11
N TYR A 152 -1.30 -10.43 -20.64
CA TYR A 152 -0.28 -10.38 -19.60
C TYR A 152 -0.78 -11.07 -18.32
N LYS A 153 0.04 -11.96 -17.75
CA LYS A 153 -0.33 -12.86 -16.64
C LYS A 153 -1.59 -13.73 -16.89
N GLY A 154 -1.91 -14.02 -18.16
CA GLY A 154 -3.07 -14.86 -18.51
C GLY A 154 -4.42 -14.15 -18.41
N LYS A 155 -4.45 -12.83 -18.26
CA LYS A 155 -5.66 -12.01 -18.11
C LYS A 155 -5.83 -11.07 -19.30
N ALA A 156 -7.08 -10.72 -19.62
CA ALA A 156 -7.39 -9.79 -20.71
C ALA A 156 -7.26 -8.34 -20.23
N TRP A 157 -6.39 -7.56 -20.88
CA TRP A 157 -6.12 -6.17 -20.50
C TRP A 157 -6.73 -5.14 -21.47
N GLY A 158 -7.50 -5.60 -22.46
CA GLY A 158 -8.15 -4.76 -23.46
C GLY A 158 -9.44 -4.09 -22.98
N ASN A 159 -10.05 -4.59 -21.90
CA ASN A 159 -11.25 -4.03 -21.29
C ASN A 159 -10.92 -3.52 -19.88
N GLY A 160 -11.04 -2.20 -19.68
CA GLY A 160 -10.74 -1.55 -18.40
C GLY A 160 -11.53 -2.10 -17.21
N ASN A 161 -12.72 -2.64 -17.46
CA ASN A 161 -13.58 -3.20 -16.42
C ASN A 161 -13.08 -4.54 -15.85
N GLN A 162 -11.99 -5.11 -16.39
CA GLN A 162 -11.42 -6.39 -15.96
C GLN A 162 -10.02 -6.25 -15.36
N TRP A 163 -9.55 -5.01 -15.15
CA TRP A 163 -8.16 -4.74 -14.76
C TRP A 163 -7.88 -5.01 -13.29
N ASP A 164 -8.87 -4.81 -12.42
CA ASP A 164 -8.84 -5.17 -11.01
C ASP A 164 -8.70 -6.68 -10.80
N GLU A 165 -9.35 -7.49 -11.64
CA GLU A 165 -9.22 -8.96 -11.66
C GLU A 165 -7.89 -9.44 -12.29
N ALA A 166 -7.14 -8.53 -12.94
CA ALA A 166 -5.93 -8.83 -13.68
C ALA A 166 -4.62 -8.41 -12.97
N ALA A 167 -4.71 -7.49 -12.00
CA ALA A 167 -3.56 -6.90 -11.28
C ALA A 167 -3.06 -7.78 -10.13
#